data_AF-A0A416TT27-F1
#
_entry.id   AF-A0A416TT27-F1
#
_cell.length_a   1.000
_cell.length_b   1.000
_cell.length_c   1.000
_cell.angle_alpha   90.00
_cell.angle_beta   90.00
_cell.angle_gamma   90.00
#
_symmetry.space_group_name_H-M   'P 1'
#
loop_
_entity.id
_entity.type
_entity.pdbx_description
1 polymer ?
#
loop_
_entity_poly.entity_id
_entity_poly.type
_entity_poly.pdbx_seq_one_letter_code
_entity_poly.pdbx_strand_id
1 'polypeptide(L)'
;MSTETRQQLIYGDGALQKASLTYKNPQSGKNTTIPVQFNPTEYSIQRSLKYESHTGQGEEAHPDDQQASRSGLAMLNVSLILDTSTQMQDYQIPKGLSKYLNDSKELTSICQDISLIMKRNAENHEPSMVTFSWGSMAFYGHVTSLKISYQMFNLNGMPVRAKLDMEISGEDKSILNIIGANPHESPDRTKYRRINQREELWMLADTEYHDPSCWREIARENGILNPRKVDYTRRLKIPAL
;
A
#
# COMPACT_ATOMS: atom_id res chain seq x y z
N MET A 1 -9.94 32.91 9.10
CA MET A 1 -8.93 32.52 8.09
C MET A 1 -8.91 33.60 7.02
N SER A 2 -7.74 34.18 6.73
CA SER A 2 -7.62 35.19 5.66
C SER A 2 -7.76 34.52 4.29
N THR A 3 -8.09 35.31 3.27
CA THR A 3 -8.17 34.88 1.86
C THR A 3 -6.85 34.26 1.38
N GLU A 4 -5.72 34.80 1.85
CA GLU A 4 -4.37 34.28 1.56
C GLU A 4 -4.14 32.89 2.16
N THR A 5 -4.56 32.64 3.41
CA THR A 5 -4.44 31.29 4.02
C THR A 5 -5.28 30.26 3.25
N ARG A 6 -6.46 30.66 2.73
CA ARG A 6 -7.28 29.79 1.87
C ARG A 6 -6.66 29.56 0.50
N GLN A 7 -6.04 30.57 -0.10
CA GLN A 7 -5.35 30.42 -1.38
C GLN A 7 -4.12 29.51 -1.24
N GLN A 8 -3.36 29.63 -0.15
CA GLN A 8 -2.25 28.71 0.14
C GLN A 8 -2.73 27.27 0.35
N LEU A 9 -3.89 27.06 0.96
CA LEU A 9 -4.48 25.72 1.09
C LEU A 9 -4.92 25.11 -0.25
N ILE A 10 -5.38 25.93 -1.20
CA ILE A 10 -5.88 25.46 -2.50
C ILE A 10 -4.74 25.27 -3.51
N TYR A 11 -3.83 26.23 -3.59
CA TYR A 11 -2.79 26.26 -4.62
C TYR A 11 -1.42 25.80 -4.12
N GLY A 12 -1.18 25.84 -2.81
CA GLY A 12 0.14 25.63 -2.22
C GLY A 12 1.15 26.70 -2.67
N ASP A 13 2.35 26.63 -2.09
CA ASP A 13 3.47 27.51 -2.46
C ASP A 13 4.49 26.79 -3.38
N GLY A 14 4.09 25.66 -3.97
CA GLY A 14 4.98 24.73 -4.66
C GLY A 14 4.80 24.68 -6.18
N ALA A 15 5.85 24.27 -6.88
CA ALA A 15 5.76 23.93 -8.30
C ALA A 15 4.86 22.69 -8.52
N LEU A 16 4.22 22.60 -9.69
CA LEU A 16 3.37 21.48 -10.06
C LEU A 16 4.11 20.14 -9.93
N GLN A 17 3.68 19.31 -8.99
CA GLN A 17 4.17 17.94 -8.87
C GLN A 17 3.33 17.01 -9.74
N LYS A 18 3.97 16.35 -10.70
CA LYS A 18 3.31 15.37 -11.57
C LYS A 18 3.26 14.01 -10.91
N ALA A 19 2.12 13.33 -11.07
CA ALA A 19 2.02 11.94 -10.68
C ALA A 19 2.91 11.05 -11.57
N SER A 20 3.32 9.90 -11.04
CA SER A 20 4.12 8.93 -11.79
C SER A 20 3.80 7.50 -11.37
N LEU A 21 3.93 6.60 -12.35
CA LEU A 21 3.85 5.16 -12.15
C LEU A 21 5.24 4.56 -12.28
N THR A 22 5.77 4.00 -11.19
CA THR A 22 7.03 3.28 -11.20
C THR A 22 6.76 1.79 -11.11
N TYR A 23 7.40 0.99 -11.97
CA TYR A 23 7.27 -0.46 -11.96
C TYR A 23 8.61 -1.10 -12.29
N LYS A 24 8.81 -2.34 -11.84
CA LYS A 24 9.97 -3.14 -12.25
C LYS A 24 9.70 -3.71 -13.63
N ASN A 25 10.47 -3.32 -14.64
CA ASN A 25 10.31 -3.83 -15.99
C ASN A 25 10.67 -5.32 -16.02
N PRO A 26 9.75 -6.21 -16.42
CA PRO A 26 9.99 -7.65 -16.42
C PRO A 26 11.08 -8.10 -17.38
N GLN A 27 11.30 -7.38 -18.49
CA GLN A 27 12.28 -7.75 -19.52
C GLN A 27 13.71 -7.32 -19.18
N SER A 28 13.87 -6.21 -18.45
CA SER A 28 15.19 -5.67 -18.12
C SER A 28 15.56 -5.81 -16.64
N GLY A 29 14.60 -6.19 -15.79
CA GLY A 29 14.74 -6.22 -14.33
C GLY A 29 14.93 -4.84 -13.67
N LYS A 30 15.00 -3.75 -14.45
CA LYS A 30 15.23 -2.38 -13.97
C LYS A 30 13.92 -1.69 -13.62
N ASN A 31 13.99 -0.77 -12.66
CA ASN A 31 12.86 0.11 -12.36
C ASN A 31 12.67 1.12 -13.49
N THR A 32 11.46 1.17 -14.03
CA THR A 32 11.03 2.13 -15.04
C THR A 32 9.98 3.03 -14.41
N THR A 33 10.11 4.34 -14.61
CA THR A 33 9.12 5.34 -14.15
C THR A 33 8.49 6.00 -15.36
N ILE A 34 7.15 5.94 -15.44
CA ILE A 34 6.34 6.61 -16.46
C ILE A 34 5.63 7.78 -15.75
N PRO A 35 5.98 9.04 -16.05
CA PRO A 35 5.22 10.18 -15.54
C PRO A 35 3.86 10.25 -16.24
N VAL A 36 2.84 10.75 -15.55
CA VAL A 36 1.54 11.00 -16.18
C VAL A 36 1.61 12.22 -17.09
N GLN A 37 0.78 12.23 -18.13
CA GLN A 37 0.67 13.38 -19.02
C GLN A 37 0.00 14.55 -18.27
N PHE A 38 -1.20 14.28 -17.79
CA PHE A 38 -2.03 15.14 -16.96
C PHE A 38 -2.24 14.47 -15.61
N ASN A 39 -2.19 15.27 -14.54
CA ASN A 39 -2.54 14.77 -13.22
C ASN A 39 -4.02 14.37 -13.19
N PRO A 40 -4.37 13.31 -12.45
CA PRO A 40 -5.77 12.97 -12.28
C PRO A 40 -6.49 14.10 -11.54
N THR A 41 -7.77 14.29 -11.83
CA THR A 41 -8.61 15.27 -11.11
C THR A 41 -8.92 14.80 -9.69
N GLU A 42 -8.96 13.48 -9.49
CA GLU A 42 -9.23 12.82 -8.22
C GLU A 42 -8.58 11.44 -8.20
N TYR A 43 -8.38 10.91 -7.00
CA TYR A 43 -8.12 9.49 -6.76
C TYR A 43 -8.92 9.06 -5.53
N SER A 44 -9.22 7.77 -5.43
CA SER A 44 -9.87 7.22 -4.22
C SER A 44 -9.09 6.03 -3.68
N ILE A 45 -8.92 5.98 -2.36
CA ILE A 45 -8.33 4.85 -1.66
C ILE A 45 -9.41 4.25 -0.76
N GLN A 46 -9.76 2.99 -1.01
CA GLN A 46 -10.77 2.26 -0.25
C GLN A 46 -10.09 1.21 0.61
N ARG A 47 -10.45 1.15 1.90
CA ARG A 47 -10.01 0.11 2.83
C ARG A 47 -11.23 -0.58 3.38
N SER A 48 -11.22 -1.91 3.37
CA SER A 48 -12.30 -2.73 3.90
C SER A 48 -11.74 -3.78 4.85
N LEU A 49 -12.43 -3.95 5.97
CA LEU A 49 -12.21 -5.03 6.93
C LEU A 49 -13.38 -5.99 6.82
N LYS A 50 -13.09 -7.29 6.69
CA LYS A 50 -14.12 -8.31 6.73
C LYS A 50 -14.25 -8.80 8.17
N TYR A 51 -15.46 -8.69 8.72
CA TYR A 51 -15.82 -9.24 10.01
C TYR A 51 -16.54 -10.56 9.81
N GLU A 52 -16.21 -11.55 10.63
CA GLU A 52 -16.96 -12.80 10.73
C GLU A 52 -17.62 -12.86 12.10
N SER A 53 -18.92 -13.13 12.11
CA SER A 53 -19.73 -13.24 13.32
C SER A 53 -19.89 -14.71 13.69
N HIS A 54 -19.55 -15.04 14.93
CA HIS A 54 -19.82 -16.36 15.52
C HIS A 54 -21.02 -16.25 16.45
N THR A 55 -22.24 -16.18 15.91
CA THR A 55 -23.45 -16.28 16.73
C THR A 55 -23.85 -17.75 16.90
N GLY A 56 -24.00 -18.22 18.13
CA GLY A 56 -24.63 -19.50 18.43
C GLY A 56 -26.10 -19.51 18.00
N GLN A 57 -26.67 -20.69 17.69
CA GLN A 57 -28.09 -20.77 17.31
C GLN A 57 -28.98 -20.33 18.48
N GLY A 58 -29.62 -19.16 18.34
CA GLY A 58 -30.59 -18.62 19.31
C GLY A 58 -30.16 -17.37 20.08
N GLU A 59 -28.94 -16.86 19.87
CA GLU A 59 -28.46 -15.61 20.49
C GLU A 59 -28.67 -14.39 19.58
N GLU A 60 -28.99 -13.25 20.16
CA GLU A 60 -29.02 -11.97 19.44
C GLU A 60 -27.58 -11.55 19.10
N ALA A 61 -27.35 -11.17 17.84
CA ALA A 61 -26.01 -10.77 17.39
C ALA A 61 -25.51 -9.52 18.15
N HIS A 62 -24.40 -9.63 18.88
CA HIS A 62 -23.76 -8.49 19.55
C HIS A 62 -22.51 -8.04 18.77
N PRO A 63 -22.19 -6.73 18.70
CA PRO A 63 -20.99 -6.23 18.02
C PRO A 63 -19.68 -6.83 18.55
N ASP A 64 -19.63 -7.21 19.83
CA ASP A 64 -18.45 -7.85 20.45
C ASP A 64 -18.23 -9.29 19.99
N ASP A 65 -19.24 -9.93 19.36
CA ASP A 65 -19.13 -11.28 18.80
C ASP A 65 -18.55 -11.28 17.38
N GLN A 66 -18.21 -10.09 16.86
CA GLN A 66 -17.59 -9.90 15.55
C GLN A 66 -16.07 -9.89 15.68
N GLN A 67 -15.43 -10.91 15.11
CA GLN A 67 -13.98 -10.95 15.00
C GLN A 67 -13.56 -10.55 13.58
N ALA A 68 -12.58 -9.65 13.47
CA ALA A 68 -12.00 -9.29 12.19
C ALA A 68 -11.25 -10.51 11.63
N SER A 69 -11.78 -11.12 10.55
CA SER A 69 -11.24 -12.38 10.02
C SER A 69 -10.02 -12.17 9.11
N ARG A 70 -9.98 -11.05 8.39
CA ARG A 70 -8.84 -10.63 7.55
C ARG A 70 -8.87 -9.12 7.27
N SER A 71 -7.70 -8.49 7.41
CA SER A 71 -7.48 -7.18 6.78
C SER A 71 -7.28 -7.37 5.28
N GLY A 72 -8.16 -6.78 4.47
CA GLY A 72 -7.95 -6.67 3.03
C GLY A 72 -6.82 -5.70 2.71
N LEU A 73 -6.24 -5.82 1.50
CA LEU A 73 -5.41 -4.74 0.94
C LEU A 73 -6.30 -3.56 0.58
N ALA A 74 -5.75 -2.34 0.66
CA ALA A 74 -6.43 -1.15 0.17
C ALA A 74 -6.55 -1.20 -1.37
N MET A 75 -7.55 -0.51 -1.91
CA MET A 75 -7.75 -0.34 -3.36
C MET A 75 -7.64 1.13 -3.74
N LEU A 76 -6.65 1.46 -4.56
CA LEU A 76 -6.49 2.76 -5.19
C LEU A 76 -7.16 2.76 -6.57
N ASN A 77 -8.11 3.66 -6.79
CA ASN A 77 -8.69 3.93 -8.10
C ASN A 77 -8.22 5.28 -8.63
N VAL A 78 -7.75 5.30 -9.87
CA VAL A 78 -7.29 6.52 -10.54
C VAL A 78 -7.67 6.52 -12.03
N SER A 79 -8.10 7.67 -12.53
CA SER A 79 -8.38 7.89 -13.95
C SER A 79 -7.35 8.82 -14.57
N LEU A 80 -6.64 8.33 -15.57
CA LEU A 80 -5.61 9.07 -16.31
C LEU A 80 -6.07 9.34 -17.74
N ILE A 81 -5.57 10.43 -18.32
CA ILE A 81 -5.84 10.79 -19.72
C ILE A 81 -4.51 10.91 -20.45
N LEU A 82 -4.49 10.35 -21.66
CA LEU A 82 -3.44 10.52 -22.65
C LEU A 82 -4.03 11.22 -23.88
N ASP A 83 -3.34 12.21 -24.43
CA ASP A 83 -3.82 13.04 -25.53
C ASP A 83 -2.65 13.53 -26.41
N THR A 84 -2.71 13.27 -27.71
CA THR A 84 -1.76 13.78 -28.71
C THR A 84 -2.36 14.87 -29.61
N SER A 85 -3.65 15.16 -29.48
CA SER A 85 -4.37 16.14 -30.29
C SER A 85 -4.27 17.57 -29.74
N THR A 86 -4.17 17.72 -28.43
CA THR A 86 -4.17 19.03 -27.78
C THR A 86 -2.80 19.71 -27.92
N GLN A 87 -2.75 20.81 -28.69
CA GLN A 87 -1.59 21.70 -28.72
C GLN A 87 -1.74 22.75 -27.61
N MET A 88 -0.77 22.81 -26.71
CA MET A 88 -0.69 23.81 -25.64
C MET A 88 0.66 24.50 -25.76
N GLN A 89 0.66 25.84 -25.89
CA GLN A 89 1.87 26.63 -26.11
C GLN A 89 2.92 26.45 -25.00
N ASP A 90 2.48 26.25 -23.75
CA ASP A 90 3.36 26.07 -22.59
C ASP A 90 3.50 24.62 -22.13
N TYR A 91 2.94 23.66 -22.88
CA TYR A 91 2.98 22.25 -22.49
C TYR A 91 4.23 21.56 -23.03
N GLN A 92 5.14 21.24 -22.11
CA GLN A 92 6.27 20.37 -22.40
C GLN A 92 5.92 18.92 -22.08
N ILE A 93 6.05 18.05 -23.08
CA ILE A 93 5.91 16.61 -22.89
C ILE A 93 6.97 16.15 -21.88
N PRO A 94 6.59 15.47 -20.78
CA PRO A 94 7.54 14.91 -19.84
C PRO A 94 8.56 14.00 -20.54
N LYS A 95 9.84 14.08 -20.15
CA LYS A 95 10.93 13.27 -20.77
C LYS A 95 10.65 11.77 -20.83
N GLY A 96 9.87 11.21 -19.90
CA GLY A 96 9.49 9.79 -19.92
C GLY A 96 8.40 9.43 -20.95
N LEU A 97 7.64 10.43 -21.40
CA LEU A 97 6.56 10.28 -22.38
C LEU A 97 6.97 10.69 -23.80
N SER A 98 8.07 11.42 -23.97
CA SER A 98 8.53 11.88 -25.28
C SER A 98 8.71 10.73 -26.28
N LYS A 99 9.21 9.57 -25.82
CA LYS A 99 9.35 8.37 -26.66
C LYS A 99 8.03 7.84 -27.24
N TYR A 100 6.89 8.17 -26.62
CA TYR A 100 5.56 7.73 -27.05
C TYR A 100 4.79 8.84 -27.76
N LEU A 101 5.05 10.10 -27.41
CA LEU A 101 4.23 11.24 -27.84
C LEU A 101 4.91 12.12 -28.90
N ASN A 102 6.22 11.96 -29.18
CA ASN A 102 6.94 12.79 -30.15
C ASN A 102 6.94 12.26 -31.59
N ASP A 103 7.20 10.96 -31.79
CA ASP A 103 7.61 10.44 -33.12
C ASP A 103 6.52 9.66 -33.86
N SER A 104 5.54 9.11 -33.16
CA SER A 104 4.43 8.40 -33.78
C SER A 104 3.17 8.78 -33.04
N LYS A 105 2.09 9.06 -33.77
CA LYS A 105 0.78 9.40 -33.20
C LYS A 105 0.14 8.20 -32.47
N GLU A 106 0.93 7.25 -32.00
CA GLU A 106 0.54 5.94 -31.52
C GLU A 106 0.46 5.94 -30.01
N LEU A 107 -0.60 6.57 -29.51
CA LEU A 107 -1.03 6.44 -28.13
C LEU A 107 -1.22 4.97 -27.72
N THR A 108 -1.46 4.08 -28.68
CA THR A 108 -1.53 2.63 -28.49
C THR A 108 -0.26 2.03 -27.88
N SER A 109 0.93 2.55 -28.20
CA SER A 109 2.21 1.98 -27.72
C SER A 109 2.37 2.10 -26.20
N ILE A 110 2.12 3.29 -25.64
CA ILE A 110 2.12 3.49 -24.19
C ILE A 110 1.02 2.68 -23.50
N CYS A 111 -0.16 2.60 -24.10
CA CYS A 111 -1.25 1.77 -23.59
C CYS A 111 -0.89 0.28 -23.55
N GLN A 112 -0.16 -0.21 -24.57
CA GLN A 112 0.37 -1.57 -24.60
C GLN A 112 1.41 -1.79 -23.51
N ASP A 113 2.37 -0.86 -23.33
CA ASP A 113 3.39 -0.97 -22.29
C ASP A 113 2.79 -0.98 -20.89
N ILE A 114 1.79 -0.15 -20.62
CA ILE A 114 1.05 -0.16 -19.35
C ILE A 114 0.29 -1.48 -19.19
N SER A 115 -0.30 -2.01 -20.27
CA SER A 115 -1.00 -3.31 -20.24
C SER A 115 -0.05 -4.48 -19.98
N LEU A 116 1.21 -4.39 -20.42
CA LEU A 116 2.23 -5.41 -20.17
C LEU A 116 2.59 -5.53 -18.68
N ILE A 117 2.40 -4.47 -17.89
CA ILE A 117 2.59 -4.52 -16.42
C ILE A 117 1.69 -5.59 -15.78
N MET A 118 0.47 -5.77 -16.31
CA MET A 118 -0.49 -6.76 -15.84
C MET A 118 -0.25 -8.17 -16.38
N LYS A 119 0.57 -8.32 -17.42
CA LYS A 119 0.83 -9.63 -18.03
C LYS A 119 1.88 -10.39 -17.22
N ARG A 120 1.65 -11.71 -17.07
CA ARG A 120 2.63 -12.61 -16.43
C ARG A 120 3.92 -12.63 -17.24
N ASN A 121 5.05 -12.42 -16.57
CA ASN A 121 6.37 -12.64 -17.17
C ASN A 121 6.66 -14.16 -17.28
N ALA A 122 7.44 -14.55 -18.28
CA ALA A 122 7.86 -15.93 -18.52
C ALA A 122 8.83 -16.46 -17.44
N GLU A 123 9.58 -15.57 -16.76
CA GLU A 123 10.61 -15.96 -15.78
C GLU A 123 10.10 -16.03 -14.34
N ASN A 124 9.20 -15.13 -13.92
CA ASN A 124 8.81 -14.98 -12.51
C ASN A 124 7.37 -15.39 -12.19
N HIS A 125 6.55 -15.78 -13.19
CA HIS A 125 5.14 -16.20 -13.06
C HIS A 125 4.18 -15.24 -12.31
N GLU A 126 4.66 -14.10 -11.79
CA GLU A 126 3.91 -13.12 -11.01
C GLU A 126 3.78 -11.77 -11.74
N PRO A 127 2.64 -11.06 -11.59
CA PRO A 127 2.48 -9.68 -12.07
C PRO A 127 3.47 -8.72 -11.41
N SER A 128 3.89 -7.70 -12.16
CA SER A 128 4.85 -6.72 -11.64
C SER A 128 4.24 -5.84 -10.54
N MET A 129 4.99 -5.62 -9.45
CA MET A 129 4.65 -4.62 -8.44
C MET A 129 4.83 -3.21 -9.01
N VAL A 130 3.92 -2.32 -8.64
CA VAL A 130 3.89 -0.92 -9.05
C VAL A 130 3.88 0.00 -7.84
N THR A 131 4.41 1.21 -8.02
CA THR A 131 4.23 2.34 -7.09
C THR A 131 3.63 3.51 -7.85
N PHE A 132 2.40 3.90 -7.50
CA PHE A 132 1.81 5.16 -7.95
C PHE A 132 2.17 6.26 -6.95
N SER A 133 2.83 7.32 -7.41
CA SER A 133 3.29 8.41 -6.55
C SER A 133 2.71 9.74 -7.02
N TRP A 134 2.10 10.50 -6.10
CA TRP A 134 1.62 11.85 -6.36
C TRP A 134 1.65 12.69 -5.08
N GLY A 135 2.41 13.80 -5.10
CA GLY A 135 2.59 14.59 -3.88
C GLY A 135 3.37 13.79 -2.83
N SER A 136 2.86 13.79 -1.60
CA SER A 136 3.34 12.95 -0.50
C SER A 136 2.81 11.51 -0.55
N MET A 137 1.83 11.22 -1.42
CA MET A 137 1.20 9.90 -1.50
C MET A 137 2.05 8.95 -2.34
N ALA A 138 2.33 7.75 -1.82
CA ALA A 138 3.03 6.70 -2.53
C ALA A 138 2.37 5.34 -2.29
N PHE A 139 1.53 4.91 -3.23
CA PHE A 139 0.74 3.70 -3.12
C PHE A 139 1.45 2.53 -3.80
N TYR A 140 1.73 1.46 -3.07
CA TYR A 140 2.49 0.30 -3.52
C TYR A 140 1.62 -0.94 -3.60
N GLY A 141 1.63 -1.63 -4.73
CA GLY A 141 0.80 -2.82 -4.92
C GLY A 141 0.83 -3.39 -6.32
N HIS A 142 -0.20 -4.14 -6.67
CA HIS A 142 -0.40 -4.73 -8.00
C HIS A 142 -1.58 -4.06 -8.72
N VAL A 143 -1.45 -3.87 -10.03
CA VAL A 143 -2.58 -3.44 -10.87
C VAL A 143 -3.57 -4.60 -10.98
N THR A 144 -4.76 -4.46 -10.40
CA THR A 144 -5.83 -5.46 -10.44
C THR A 144 -6.71 -5.29 -11.66
N SER A 145 -6.94 -4.05 -12.08
CA SER A 145 -7.78 -3.72 -13.23
C SER A 145 -7.19 -2.55 -14.01
N LEU A 146 -7.26 -2.65 -15.34
CA LEU A 146 -6.93 -1.57 -16.26
C LEU A 146 -7.96 -1.57 -17.38
N LYS A 147 -8.72 -0.47 -17.49
CA LYS A 147 -9.63 -0.23 -18.59
C LYS A 147 -9.12 0.93 -19.43
N ILE A 148 -8.84 0.66 -20.70
CA ILE A 148 -8.40 1.67 -21.66
C ILE A 148 -9.55 1.97 -22.62
N SER A 149 -10.02 3.21 -22.60
CA SER A 149 -11.05 3.71 -23.51
C SER A 149 -10.40 4.63 -24.54
N TYR A 150 -10.23 4.13 -25.76
CA TYR A 150 -9.72 4.91 -26.88
C TYR A 150 -10.80 5.86 -27.41
N GLN A 151 -10.44 7.13 -27.60
CA GLN A 151 -11.35 8.21 -27.95
C GLN A 151 -10.68 9.13 -28.96
N MET A 152 -11.49 9.84 -29.76
CA MET A 152 -11.03 10.76 -30.80
C MET A 152 -10.05 10.11 -31.77
N PHE A 153 -10.49 9.86 -33.00
CA PHE A 153 -9.69 9.16 -33.99
C PHE A 153 -9.25 10.12 -35.10
N ASN A 154 -8.02 9.96 -35.57
CA ASN A 154 -7.56 10.66 -36.76
C ASN A 154 -8.19 10.05 -38.03
N LEU A 155 -7.96 10.69 -39.19
CA LEU A 155 -8.48 10.21 -40.49
C LEU A 155 -8.00 8.79 -40.86
N ASN A 156 -6.86 8.36 -40.32
CA ASN A 156 -6.30 7.02 -40.55
C ASN A 156 -6.85 5.99 -39.54
N GLY A 157 -7.84 6.36 -38.70
CA GLY A 157 -8.47 5.48 -37.72
C GLY A 157 -7.67 5.27 -36.43
N MET A 158 -6.59 6.01 -36.20
CA MET A 158 -5.75 5.86 -35.01
C MET A 158 -6.25 6.75 -33.87
N PRO A 159 -6.30 6.26 -32.63
CA PRO A 159 -6.75 7.05 -31.50
C PRO A 159 -5.71 8.13 -31.14
N VAL A 160 -6.18 9.36 -31.01
CA VAL A 160 -5.37 10.50 -30.55
C VAL A 160 -5.63 10.85 -29.08
N ARG A 161 -6.64 10.22 -28.45
CA ARG A 161 -6.89 10.33 -27.00
C ARG A 161 -7.21 8.95 -26.41
N ALA A 162 -6.83 8.72 -25.15
CA ALA A 162 -7.40 7.63 -24.37
C ALA A 162 -7.58 8.00 -22.91
N LYS A 163 -8.58 7.37 -22.30
CA LYS A 163 -8.80 7.37 -20.85
C LYS A 163 -8.39 6.02 -20.29
N LEU A 164 -7.55 6.03 -19.25
CA LEU A 164 -7.09 4.85 -18.54
C LEU A 164 -7.70 4.88 -17.14
N ASP A 165 -8.62 3.96 -16.86
CA ASP A 165 -9.15 3.74 -15.51
C ASP A 165 -8.36 2.56 -14.91
N MET A 166 -7.59 2.85 -13.86
CA MET A 166 -6.67 1.91 -13.23
C MET A 166 -7.06 1.66 -11.78
N GLU A 167 -7.05 0.40 -11.39
CA GLU A 167 -7.24 -0.08 -10.02
C GLU A 167 -5.95 -0.77 -9.55
N ILE A 168 -5.46 -0.37 -8.38
CA ILE A 168 -4.27 -0.95 -7.76
C ILE A 168 -4.68 -1.48 -6.38
N SER A 169 -4.46 -2.78 -6.16
CA SER A 169 -4.59 -3.38 -4.84
C SER A 169 -3.25 -3.39 -4.14
N GLY A 170 -3.18 -2.81 -2.94
CA GLY A 170 -1.94 -2.57 -2.24
C GLY A 170 -2.14 -1.78 -0.96
N GLU A 171 -1.13 -1.00 -0.57
CA GLU A 171 -1.22 -0.12 0.59
C GLU A 171 -0.29 1.09 0.40
N ASP A 172 -0.55 2.16 1.15
CA ASP A 172 0.36 3.30 1.20
C ASP A 172 1.70 2.88 1.81
N LYS A 173 2.82 3.27 1.17
CA LYS A 173 4.17 2.99 1.67
C LYS A 173 4.41 3.53 3.07
N SER A 174 3.82 4.68 3.42
CA SER A 174 3.94 5.24 4.77
C SER A 174 3.33 4.30 5.81
N ILE A 175 2.18 3.71 5.52
CA ILE A 175 1.49 2.74 6.39
C ILE A 175 2.28 1.42 6.43
N LEU A 176 2.73 0.93 5.27
CA LEU A 176 3.58 -0.26 5.21
C LEU A 176 4.86 -0.10 6.03
N ASN A 177 5.47 1.08 6.04
CA ASN A 177 6.64 1.37 6.85
C ASN A 177 6.30 1.38 8.34
N ILE A 178 5.14 1.88 8.76
CA ILE A 178 4.70 1.84 10.17
C ILE A 178 4.46 0.39 10.62
N ILE A 179 3.74 -0.40 9.82
CA ILE A 179 3.49 -1.82 10.09
C ILE A 179 4.80 -2.60 10.09
N GLY A 180 5.65 -2.37 9.09
CA GLY A 180 6.96 -3.01 8.92
C GLY A 180 8.03 -2.53 9.92
N ALA A 181 7.82 -1.38 10.58
CA ALA A 181 8.64 -0.90 11.69
C ALA A 181 8.18 -1.44 13.05
N ASN A 182 6.94 -1.94 13.15
CA ASN A 182 6.38 -2.62 14.32
C ASN A 182 6.23 -4.16 14.18
N PRO A 183 7.17 -4.92 13.58
CA PRO A 183 7.07 -6.40 13.51
C PRO A 183 7.43 -7.08 14.84
N HIS A 184 7.67 -6.29 15.90
CA HIS A 184 8.16 -6.76 17.20
C HIS A 184 7.04 -7.02 18.23
N GLU A 185 5.78 -6.71 17.90
CA GLU A 185 4.67 -6.88 18.84
C GLU A 185 3.89 -8.18 18.67
N SER A 186 4.13 -8.95 17.59
CA SER A 186 3.47 -10.25 17.40
C SER A 186 3.86 -11.26 18.51
N PRO A 187 2.89 -11.95 19.14
CA PRO A 187 3.14 -13.01 20.14
C PRO A 187 3.92 -14.22 19.58
N ASP A 188 3.89 -14.39 18.26
CA ASP A 188 4.42 -15.54 17.51
C ASP A 188 5.96 -15.53 17.34
N ARG A 189 6.68 -14.71 18.10
CA ARG A 189 8.15 -14.66 18.10
C ARG A 189 8.71 -14.59 19.50
N THR A 190 9.86 -15.24 19.69
CA THR A 190 10.59 -15.17 20.95
C THR A 190 11.09 -13.74 21.20
N LYS A 191 10.65 -13.11 22.29
CA LYS A 191 11.06 -11.75 22.69
C LYS A 191 12.01 -11.79 23.89
N TYR A 192 12.71 -10.69 24.15
CA TYR A 192 13.48 -10.51 25.38
C TYR A 192 13.01 -9.24 26.09
N ARG A 193 12.50 -9.38 27.31
CA ARG A 193 12.02 -8.26 28.14
C ARG A 193 12.68 -8.26 29.51
N ARG A 194 12.74 -7.10 30.14
CA ARG A 194 13.15 -6.94 31.53
C ARG A 194 11.89 -6.65 32.35
N ILE A 195 11.72 -7.35 33.47
CA ILE A 195 10.63 -7.11 34.41
C ILE A 195 11.01 -5.95 35.34
N ASN A 196 10.10 -5.00 35.54
CA ASN A 196 10.27 -3.93 36.52
C ASN A 196 10.07 -4.46 37.95
N GLN A 197 10.63 -3.78 38.97
CA GLN A 197 10.55 -4.22 40.38
C GLN A 197 9.13 -4.34 40.97
N ARG A 198 8.09 -3.91 40.24
CA ARG A 198 6.67 -4.01 40.62
C ARG A 198 5.85 -4.88 39.67
N GLU A 199 6.49 -5.48 38.68
CA GLU A 199 5.88 -6.39 37.74
C GLU A 199 6.21 -7.83 38.13
N GLU A 200 5.25 -8.70 37.93
CA GLU A 200 5.38 -10.12 38.22
C GLU A 200 5.27 -10.93 36.92
N LEU A 201 5.69 -12.19 36.95
CA LEU A 201 5.76 -13.02 35.74
C LEU A 201 4.40 -13.20 35.04
N TRP A 202 3.30 -13.23 35.82
CA TRP A 202 1.94 -13.32 35.28
C TRP A 202 1.45 -12.01 34.67
N MET A 203 1.93 -10.85 35.15
CA MET A 203 1.63 -9.56 34.51
C MET A 203 2.35 -9.45 33.17
N LEU A 204 3.58 -9.98 33.10
CA LEU A 204 4.31 -10.07 31.84
C LEU A 204 3.61 -11.01 30.84
N ALA A 205 3.08 -12.15 31.32
CA ALA A 205 2.32 -13.08 30.49
C ALA A 205 0.98 -12.48 30.01
N ASP A 206 0.26 -11.77 30.88
CA ASP A 206 -0.97 -11.06 30.53
C ASP A 206 -0.70 -9.97 29.49
N THR A 207 0.38 -9.22 29.64
CA THR A 207 0.76 -8.15 28.69
C THR A 207 1.16 -8.71 27.31
N GLU A 208 1.87 -9.85 27.26
CA GLU A 208 2.42 -10.36 26.00
C GLU A 208 1.51 -11.40 25.31
N TYR A 209 0.72 -12.17 26.06
CA TYR A 209 -0.16 -13.22 25.54
C TYR A 209 -1.64 -12.97 25.76
N HIS A 210 -2.03 -11.94 26.53
CA HIS A 210 -3.41 -11.74 27.00
C HIS A 210 -3.97 -12.94 27.79
N ASP A 211 -3.06 -13.80 28.28
CA ASP A 211 -3.36 -14.92 29.16
C ASP A 211 -2.33 -14.94 30.31
N PRO A 212 -2.72 -14.54 31.52
CA PRO A 212 -1.85 -14.60 32.68
C PRO A 212 -1.32 -16.01 32.95
N SER A 213 -2.03 -17.07 32.57
CA SER A 213 -1.69 -18.47 32.86
C SER A 213 -0.42 -18.96 32.16
N CYS A 214 -0.04 -18.30 31.06
CA CYS A 214 1.15 -18.58 30.24
C CYS A 214 2.48 -18.22 30.92
N TRP A 215 2.47 -17.66 32.13
CA TRP A 215 3.70 -17.35 32.89
C TRP A 215 4.60 -18.57 33.11
N ARG A 216 4.02 -19.78 33.16
CA ARG A 216 4.77 -21.03 33.36
C ARG A 216 5.75 -21.31 32.23
N GLU A 217 5.38 -20.94 31.01
CA GLU A 217 6.20 -21.11 29.81
C GLU A 217 7.40 -20.16 29.84
N ILE A 218 7.17 -18.91 30.23
CA ILE A 218 8.24 -17.93 30.47
C ILE A 218 9.19 -18.42 31.58
N ALA A 219 8.65 -18.96 32.67
CA ALA A 219 9.46 -19.48 33.78
C ALA A 219 10.35 -20.66 33.33
N ARG A 220 9.80 -21.58 32.55
CA ARG A 220 10.52 -22.76 32.05
C ARG A 220 11.68 -22.38 31.13
N GLU A 221 11.44 -21.49 30.17
CA GLU A 221 12.46 -21.03 29.22
C GLU A 221 13.60 -20.24 29.89
N ASN A 222 13.34 -19.58 31.02
CA ASN A 222 14.34 -18.81 31.75
C ASN A 222 14.98 -19.55 32.92
N GLY A 223 14.58 -20.80 33.19
CA GLY A 223 15.06 -21.58 34.32
C GLY A 223 14.65 -21.03 35.68
N ILE A 224 13.50 -20.35 35.76
CA ILE A 224 12.97 -19.78 37.01
C ILE A 224 12.21 -20.87 37.76
N LEU A 225 12.83 -21.38 38.84
CA LEU A 225 12.23 -22.40 39.70
C LEU A 225 11.16 -21.84 40.64
N ASN A 226 11.32 -20.60 41.10
CA ASN A 226 10.38 -19.93 42.00
C ASN A 226 9.86 -18.65 41.34
N PRO A 227 8.59 -18.60 40.92
CA PRO A 227 8.02 -17.46 40.21
C PRO A 227 7.88 -16.19 41.06
N ARG A 228 8.00 -16.29 42.39
CA ARG A 228 8.01 -15.14 43.31
C ARG A 228 9.41 -14.57 43.54
N LYS A 229 10.45 -15.23 43.02
CA LYS A 229 11.85 -14.81 43.14
C LYS A 229 12.43 -14.63 41.75
N VAL A 230 12.00 -13.56 41.11
CA VAL A 230 12.46 -13.20 39.76
C VAL A 230 13.65 -12.27 39.88
N ASP A 231 14.68 -12.51 39.07
CA ASP A 231 15.81 -11.60 38.95
C ASP A 231 15.44 -10.42 38.03
N TYR A 232 15.10 -9.28 38.64
CA TYR A 232 14.75 -8.03 37.94
C TYR A 232 15.91 -7.38 37.17
N THR A 233 17.13 -7.90 37.26
CA THR A 233 18.28 -7.41 36.49
C THR A 233 18.47 -8.17 35.19
N ARG A 234 17.90 -9.37 35.08
CA ARG A 234 18.05 -10.24 33.91
C ARG A 234 16.98 -9.95 32.86
N ARG A 235 17.37 -10.07 31.58
CA ARG A 235 16.42 -10.14 30.47
C ARG A 235 15.83 -11.54 30.41
N LEU A 236 14.51 -11.63 30.49
CA LEU A 236 13.76 -12.86 30.34
C LEU A 236 13.44 -13.10 28.85
N LYS A 237 13.69 -14.33 28.41
CA LYS A 237 13.29 -14.88 27.12
C LYS A 237 11.81 -15.27 27.17
N ILE A 238 10.99 -14.60 26.38
CA ILE A 238 9.55 -14.86 26.27
C ILE A 238 9.35 -15.74 25.04
N PRO A 239 8.93 -17.01 25.18
CA PRO A 239 8.72 -17.90 24.04
C PRO A 239 7.60 -17.42 23.10
N ALA A 240 7.59 -17.91 21.87
CA ALA A 240 6.37 -17.86 21.05
C ALA A 240 5.46 -19.01 21.50
N LEU A 241 4.20 -18.73 21.79
CA LEU A 241 3.18 -19.71 22.18
C LEU A 241 2.08 -19.79 21.12
#